data_AF-A0A3L7AD95-F1
#
_entry.id   AF-A0A3L7AD95-F1
#
_cell.length_a   1.000
_cell.length_b   1.000
_cell.length_c   1.000
_cell.angle_alpha   90.00
_cell.angle_beta   90.00
_cell.angle_gamma   90.00
#
_symmetry.space_group_name_H-M   'P 1'
#
loop_
_entity.id
_entity.type
_entity.pdbx_description
1 polymer ?
#
loop_
_entity_poly.entity_id
_entity_poly.type
_entity_poly.pdbx_seq_one_letter_code
_entity_poly.pdbx_strand_id
1 'polypeptide(L)'
;MTLAGAALALTVTVSGCAGIDELVTRTKAASYQDRDALISSGIAASWVPRDAHRIRASRSLDGADMSVLITSKSGLDPRKCPRVARKSTPSYVLAGAPNAYAAKDVFACGEWSVIPTRGGWFGWTPNHPGESQTKPTGKPAVHAE
;
A
#
# COMPACT_ATOMS: atom_id res chain seq x y z
N MET A 1 31.19 -28.43 -42.75
CA MET A 1 31.23 -28.59 -41.28
C MET A 1 30.90 -27.25 -40.65
N THR A 2 29.78 -27.22 -39.96
CA THR A 2 29.10 -26.07 -39.32
C THR A 2 29.79 -25.72 -37.99
N LEU A 3 30.02 -24.42 -37.72
CA LEU A 3 30.33 -23.91 -36.39
C LEU A 3 29.27 -22.87 -36.02
N ALA A 4 28.24 -23.33 -35.32
CA ALA A 4 27.24 -22.50 -34.67
C ALA A 4 27.82 -21.98 -33.34
N GLY A 5 28.16 -20.70 -33.29
CA GLY A 5 28.59 -20.02 -32.07
C GLY A 5 27.38 -19.49 -31.31
N ALA A 6 26.90 -20.25 -30.34
CA ALA A 6 25.87 -19.83 -29.38
C ALA A 6 26.51 -18.92 -28.31
N ALA A 7 26.19 -17.62 -28.32
CA ALA A 7 26.51 -16.73 -27.21
C ALA A 7 25.35 -16.74 -26.21
N LEU A 8 25.58 -17.40 -25.07
CA LEU A 8 24.68 -17.38 -23.91
C LEU A 8 24.55 -15.95 -23.37
N ALA A 9 23.36 -15.37 -23.47
CA ALA A 9 23.03 -14.16 -22.73
C ALA A 9 22.83 -14.53 -21.25
N LEU A 10 23.68 -13.98 -20.39
CA LEU A 10 23.68 -14.13 -18.94
C LEU A 10 22.32 -13.75 -18.35
N THR A 11 21.58 -14.73 -17.84
CA THR A 11 20.43 -14.49 -16.97
C THR A 11 20.92 -14.01 -15.61
N VAL A 12 20.83 -12.71 -15.35
CA VAL A 12 21.06 -12.15 -14.01
C VAL A 12 19.89 -12.59 -13.11
N THR A 13 20.08 -13.68 -12.38
CA THR A 13 19.16 -14.07 -11.31
C THR A 13 19.40 -13.15 -10.11
N VAL A 14 18.55 -12.13 -9.95
CA VAL A 14 18.51 -11.34 -8.72
C VAL A 14 17.95 -12.24 -7.60
N SER A 15 18.83 -12.92 -6.88
CA SER A 15 18.50 -13.53 -5.58
C SER A 15 18.46 -12.41 -4.54
N GLY A 16 17.29 -11.78 -4.37
CA GLY A 16 17.10 -10.71 -3.39
C GLY A 16 17.36 -11.19 -1.96
N CYS A 17 18.21 -10.47 -1.24
CA CYS A 17 18.59 -10.68 0.17
C CYS A 17 17.42 -10.38 1.15
N ALA A 18 16.26 -11.02 1.00
CA ALA A 18 15.07 -10.71 1.81
C ALA A 18 15.07 -11.36 3.21
N GLY A 19 15.97 -12.30 3.48
CA GLY A 19 15.85 -13.19 4.65
C GLY A 19 16.38 -12.67 6.00
N ILE A 20 17.30 -11.69 6.02
CA ILE A 20 17.93 -11.25 7.27
C ILE A 20 17.19 -10.06 7.91
N ASP A 21 16.67 -9.13 7.10
CA ASP A 21 15.93 -7.96 7.62
C ASP A 21 14.61 -8.36 8.31
N GLU A 22 13.89 -9.35 7.79
CA GLU A 22 12.57 -9.77 8.30
C GLU A 22 12.62 -10.30 9.74
N LEU A 23 13.73 -10.94 10.15
CA LEU A 23 13.92 -11.49 11.50
C LEU A 23 14.27 -10.40 12.53
N VAL A 24 14.99 -9.36 12.11
CA VAL A 24 15.43 -8.26 12.98
C VAL A 24 14.32 -7.22 13.14
N THR A 25 13.63 -6.85 12.07
CA THR A 25 12.58 -5.83 12.11
C THR A 25 11.20 -6.38 12.46
N ARG A 26 11.04 -7.71 12.56
CA ARG A 26 9.76 -8.42 12.71
C ARG A 26 8.71 -7.94 11.70
N THR A 27 9.14 -7.63 10.49
CA THR A 27 8.29 -7.09 9.42
C THR A 27 8.52 -7.82 8.12
N LYS A 28 7.43 -8.16 7.44
CA LYS A 28 7.46 -8.71 6.10
C LYS A 28 7.20 -7.61 5.08
N ALA A 29 8.23 -7.30 4.29
CA ALA A 29 8.09 -6.45 3.12
C ALA A 29 7.65 -7.27 1.91
N ALA A 30 6.69 -6.76 1.14
CA ALA A 30 6.18 -7.42 -0.07
C ALA A 30 5.92 -6.40 -1.18
N SER A 31 5.95 -6.87 -2.42
CA SER A 31 5.53 -6.09 -3.59
C SER A 31 4.57 -6.91 -4.44
N TYR A 32 3.57 -6.24 -4.99
CA TYR A 32 2.53 -6.84 -5.82
C TYR A 32 2.43 -6.06 -7.14
N GLN A 33 2.22 -6.78 -8.23
CA GLN A 33 2.12 -6.17 -9.56
C GLN A 33 0.88 -5.28 -9.66
N ASP A 34 -0.24 -5.78 -9.15
CA ASP A 34 -1.55 -5.14 -9.23
C ASP A 34 -2.43 -5.49 -8.02
N ARG A 35 -3.65 -4.95 -8.03
CA ARG A 35 -4.68 -5.17 -7.01
C ARG A 35 -5.05 -6.65 -6.83
N ASP A 36 -5.12 -7.42 -7.91
CA ASP A 36 -5.58 -8.80 -7.83
C ASP A 36 -4.51 -9.67 -7.17
N ALA A 37 -3.23 -9.46 -7.49
CA ALA A 37 -2.10 -10.08 -6.80
C ALA A 37 -2.08 -9.74 -5.30
N LEU A 38 -2.40 -8.49 -4.92
CA LEU A 38 -2.50 -8.08 -3.51
C LEU A 38 -3.63 -8.87 -2.80
N ILE A 39 -4.82 -8.93 -3.39
CA ILE A 39 -5.99 -9.61 -2.80
C ILE A 39 -5.76 -11.12 -2.70
N SER A 40 -5.21 -11.75 -3.74
CA SER A 40 -4.87 -13.17 -3.75
C SER A 40 -3.85 -13.56 -2.68
N SER A 41 -3.06 -12.61 -2.16
CA SER A 41 -2.16 -12.85 -1.04
C SER A 41 -2.83 -12.86 0.34
N GLY A 42 -4.15 -12.64 0.39
CA GLY A 42 -4.96 -12.64 1.61
C GLY A 42 -5.07 -11.28 2.30
N ILE A 43 -4.57 -10.20 1.68
CA ILE A 43 -4.67 -8.85 2.25
C ILE A 43 -6.05 -8.25 1.93
N ALA A 44 -6.83 -7.98 2.98
CA ALA A 44 -8.13 -7.35 2.87
C ALA A 44 -8.03 -5.82 2.71
N ALA A 45 -7.75 -5.35 1.50
CA ALA A 45 -7.65 -3.93 1.16
C ALA A 45 -8.67 -3.52 0.08
N SER A 46 -9.95 -3.58 0.42
CA SER A 46 -11.07 -3.33 -0.53
C SER A 46 -11.09 -1.90 -1.08
N TRP A 47 -10.39 -0.97 -0.44
CA TRP A 47 -10.21 0.42 -0.86
C TRP A 47 -9.28 0.60 -2.05
N VAL A 48 -8.39 -0.37 -2.32
CA VAL A 48 -7.41 -0.29 -3.40
C VAL A 48 -8.14 -0.22 -4.75
N PRO A 49 -7.96 0.87 -5.53
CA PRO A 49 -8.60 1.01 -6.83
C PRO A 49 -8.18 -0.06 -7.84
N ARG A 50 -9.04 -0.32 -8.84
CA ARG A 50 -8.83 -1.39 -9.84
C ARG A 50 -7.59 -1.20 -10.72
N ASP A 51 -7.19 0.05 -10.97
CA ASP A 51 -6.01 0.40 -11.77
C ASP A 51 -4.72 0.49 -10.93
N ALA A 52 -4.77 0.07 -9.66
CA ALA A 52 -3.63 0.13 -8.77
C ALA A 52 -2.49 -0.79 -9.25
N HIS A 53 -1.28 -0.24 -9.28
CA HIS A 53 -0.06 -0.92 -9.68
C HIS A 53 1.12 -0.40 -8.84
N ARG A 54 2.30 -1.04 -9.00
CA ARG A 54 3.51 -0.76 -8.20
C ARG A 54 3.20 -0.79 -6.70
N ILE A 55 2.48 -1.83 -6.28
CA ILE A 55 1.98 -1.95 -4.91
C ILE A 55 3.12 -2.43 -4.02
N ARG A 56 3.42 -1.67 -2.97
CA ARG A 56 4.41 -2.03 -1.95
C ARG A 56 3.73 -2.12 -0.61
N ALA A 57 4.05 -3.14 0.16
CA ALA A 57 3.47 -3.36 1.47
C ALA A 57 4.56 -3.70 2.50
N SER A 58 4.31 -3.31 3.74
CA SER A 58 5.02 -3.79 4.92
C SER A 58 3.99 -4.18 5.97
N ARG A 59 4.16 -5.35 6.59
CA ARG A 59 3.27 -5.84 7.65
C ARG A 59 4.06 -6.46 8.80
N SER A 60 3.53 -6.36 10.01
CA SER A 60 4.05 -7.16 11.13
C SER A 60 3.94 -8.65 10.83
N LEU A 61 4.78 -9.46 11.47
CA LEU A 61 4.73 -10.93 11.31
C LEU A 61 3.38 -11.52 11.76
N ASP A 62 2.77 -10.95 12.80
CA ASP A 62 1.42 -11.32 13.26
C ASP A 62 0.29 -10.73 12.41
N GLY A 63 0.60 -9.82 11.47
CA GLY A 63 -0.33 -9.20 10.55
C GLY A 63 -1.25 -8.13 11.16
N ALA A 64 -1.06 -7.75 12.43
CA ALA A 64 -1.87 -6.74 13.11
C ALA A 64 -1.68 -5.33 12.51
N ASP A 65 -0.44 -4.99 12.14
CA ASP A 65 -0.07 -3.69 11.59
C ASP A 65 0.32 -3.82 10.12
N MET A 66 -0.17 -2.92 9.29
CA MET A 66 0.14 -2.92 7.88
C MET A 66 0.25 -1.51 7.30
N SER A 67 1.09 -1.36 6.29
CA SER A 67 1.14 -0.16 5.46
C SER A 67 1.29 -0.55 3.99
N VAL A 68 0.55 0.14 3.12
CA VAL A 68 0.45 -0.15 1.69
C VAL A 68 0.56 1.16 0.91
N LEU A 69 1.50 1.21 -0.04
CA LEU A 69 1.71 2.32 -0.97
C LEU A 69 1.39 1.83 -2.38
N ILE A 70 0.52 2.56 -3.09
CA ILE A 70 0.10 2.24 -4.45
C ILE A 70 0.23 3.42 -5.40
N THR A 71 0.37 3.11 -6.68
CA THR A 71 0.16 4.06 -7.79
C THR A 71 -1.21 3.79 -8.41
N SER A 72 -2.02 4.82 -8.60
CA SER A 72 -3.36 4.75 -9.21
C SER A 72 -3.78 6.15 -9.64
N LYS A 73 -4.50 6.26 -10.77
CA LYS A 73 -5.13 7.52 -11.21
C LYS A 73 -6.58 7.64 -10.75
N SER A 74 -7.11 6.56 -10.17
CA SER A 74 -8.50 6.47 -9.75
C SER A 74 -8.68 7.02 -8.34
N GLY A 75 -9.75 7.79 -8.16
CA GLY A 75 -10.21 8.24 -6.86
C GLY A 75 -10.68 7.10 -5.96
N LEU A 76 -10.71 7.33 -4.65
CA LEU A 76 -11.37 6.44 -3.71
C LEU A 76 -12.90 6.61 -3.78
N ASP A 77 -13.64 5.54 -3.52
CA ASP A 77 -15.11 5.59 -3.40
C ASP A 77 -15.49 6.38 -2.13
N PRO A 78 -16.06 7.59 -2.25
CA PRO A 78 -16.32 8.45 -1.09
C PRO A 78 -17.39 7.88 -0.15
N ARG A 79 -18.20 6.91 -0.60
CA ARG A 79 -19.19 6.23 0.24
C ARG A 79 -18.56 5.16 1.12
N LYS A 80 -17.45 4.56 0.66
CA LYS A 80 -16.69 3.53 1.39
C LYS A 80 -15.50 4.11 2.15
N CYS A 81 -15.04 5.28 1.73
CA CYS A 81 -13.86 5.97 2.22
C CYS A 81 -14.21 7.42 2.60
N PRO A 82 -15.03 7.64 3.64
CA PRO A 82 -15.32 8.98 4.15
C PRO A 82 -14.05 9.72 4.59
N ARG A 83 -13.99 11.03 4.33
CA ARG A 83 -12.93 11.90 4.86
C ARG A 83 -13.22 12.28 6.31
N VAL A 84 -12.24 12.08 7.19
CA VAL A 84 -12.33 12.29 8.64
C VAL A 84 -11.04 12.89 9.17
N ALA A 85 -11.08 13.49 10.36
CA ALA A 85 -9.87 13.94 11.05
C ALA A 85 -8.99 12.73 11.41
N ARG A 86 -7.69 12.84 11.15
CA ARG A 86 -6.71 11.80 11.47
C ARG A 86 -6.54 11.66 12.98
N LYS A 87 -6.58 10.42 13.45
CA LYS A 87 -6.37 9.98 14.84
C LYS A 87 -5.42 8.79 14.93
N SER A 88 -5.06 8.15 13.82
CA SER A 88 -4.03 7.11 13.75
C SER A 88 -2.82 7.54 12.91
N THR A 89 -1.74 6.75 12.99
CA THR A 89 -0.55 6.86 12.13
C THR A 89 -0.04 5.47 11.77
N PRO A 90 0.63 5.32 10.62
CA PRO A 90 1.22 4.05 10.25
C PRO A 90 2.30 3.62 11.24
N SER A 91 2.29 2.36 11.62
CA SER A 91 3.39 1.71 12.36
C SER A 91 4.65 1.56 11.49
N TYR A 92 4.49 1.55 10.15
CA TYR A 92 5.58 1.39 9.20
C TYR A 92 5.55 2.45 8.10
N VAL A 93 6.64 3.20 7.94
CA VAL A 93 6.78 4.14 6.83
C VAL A 93 7.44 3.43 5.65
N LEU A 94 6.80 3.51 4.48
CA LEU A 94 7.38 2.99 3.23
C LEU A 94 8.21 4.07 2.55
N ALA A 95 9.36 3.70 1.98
CA ALA A 95 10.15 4.65 1.19
C ALA A 95 9.30 5.26 0.06
N GLY A 96 9.26 6.60 -0.04
CA GLY A 96 8.43 7.32 -1.00
C GLY A 96 6.97 7.53 -0.57
N ALA A 97 6.56 7.05 0.61
CA ALA A 97 5.28 7.42 1.21
C ALA A 97 5.32 8.86 1.71
N PRO A 98 4.18 9.59 1.67
CA PRO A 98 4.07 10.92 2.27
C PRO A 98 4.18 10.86 3.80
N ASN A 99 4.50 11.99 4.42
CA ASN A 99 4.51 12.11 5.87
C ASN A 99 3.08 12.10 6.43
N ALA A 100 2.65 10.95 6.95
CA ALA A 100 1.32 10.78 7.54
C ALA A 100 1.08 11.69 8.77
N TYR A 101 2.14 12.08 9.51
CA TYR A 101 2.00 12.98 10.66
C TYR A 101 1.58 14.39 10.26
N ALA A 102 1.93 14.82 9.04
CA ALA A 102 1.55 16.12 8.48
C ALA A 102 0.10 16.14 7.98
N ALA A 103 -0.52 14.99 7.73
CA ALA A 103 -1.91 14.90 7.30
C ALA A 103 -2.85 15.22 8.49
N LYS A 104 -3.74 16.19 8.30
CA LYS A 104 -4.80 16.51 9.28
C LYS A 104 -6.02 15.62 9.12
N ASP A 105 -6.29 15.21 7.89
CA ASP A 105 -7.43 14.38 7.51
C ASP A 105 -6.95 13.10 6.80
N VAL A 106 -7.75 12.04 6.93
CA VAL A 106 -7.58 10.76 6.23
C VAL A 106 -8.91 10.34 5.59
N PHE A 107 -8.83 9.42 4.66
CA PHE A 107 -9.97 8.64 4.19
C PHE A 107 -10.06 7.35 5.00
N ALA A 108 -11.11 7.20 5.81
CA ALA A 108 -11.33 6.03 6.63
C ALA A 108 -12.04 4.95 5.80
N CYS A 109 -11.31 3.94 5.33
CA CYS A 109 -11.80 2.92 4.42
C CYS A 109 -11.93 1.55 5.11
N GLY A 110 -12.97 1.37 5.93
CA GLY A 110 -13.08 0.18 6.78
C GLY A 110 -12.05 0.24 7.91
N GLU A 111 -11.16 -0.75 7.99
CA GLU A 111 -10.05 -0.79 8.96
C GLU A 111 -8.84 0.07 8.56
N TRP A 112 -8.87 0.65 7.36
CA TRP A 112 -7.75 1.39 6.79
C TRP A 112 -7.91 2.89 6.99
N SER A 113 -6.81 3.58 7.22
CA SER A 113 -6.69 5.02 7.04
C SER A 113 -5.81 5.30 5.83
N VAL A 114 -6.30 6.14 4.92
CA VAL A 114 -5.68 6.35 3.60
C VAL A 114 -5.47 7.84 3.34
N ILE A 115 -4.30 8.21 2.81
CA ILE A 115 -3.97 9.57 2.39
C ILE A 115 -3.50 9.60 0.93
N PRO A 116 -3.72 10.71 0.21
CA PRO A 116 -3.24 10.83 -1.16
C PRO A 116 -1.71 10.89 -1.20
N THR A 117 -1.16 10.41 -2.29
CA THR A 117 0.23 10.67 -2.70
C THR A 117 0.20 11.40 -4.05
N ARG A 118 1.36 11.84 -4.54
CA ARG A 118 1.48 12.45 -5.87
C ARG A 118 0.97 11.55 -7.01
N GLY A 119 1.01 10.23 -6.84
CA GLY A 119 0.69 9.27 -7.91
C GLY A 119 -0.33 8.20 -7.53
N GLY A 120 -0.98 8.33 -6.38
CA GLY A 120 -1.88 7.29 -5.88
C GLY A 120 -2.22 7.50 -4.41
N TRP A 121 -2.04 6.45 -3.61
CA TRP A 121 -2.58 6.37 -2.25
C TRP A 121 -1.61 5.64 -1.32
N PHE A 122 -1.59 6.08 -0.07
CA PHE A 122 -0.87 5.43 1.01
C PHE A 122 -1.83 5.13 2.15
N GLY A 123 -1.95 3.86 2.51
CA GLY A 123 -2.89 3.38 3.51
C GLY A 123 -2.21 2.59 4.62
N TRP A 124 -2.80 2.59 5.82
CA TRP A 124 -2.34 1.79 6.94
C TRP A 124 -3.47 1.20 7.77
N THR A 125 -3.16 0.11 8.46
CA THR A 125 -3.98 -0.54 9.49
C THR A 125 -3.16 -0.73 10.78
N PRO A 126 -3.83 -0.84 11.93
CA PRO A 126 -5.24 -0.51 12.12
C PRO A 126 -5.46 1.01 12.02
N ASN A 127 -6.65 1.42 11.59
CA ASN A 127 -7.10 2.78 11.82
C ASN A 127 -7.55 2.97 13.27
N HIS A 128 -7.78 4.22 13.66
CA HIS A 128 -8.30 4.50 14.99
C HIS A 128 -9.81 4.21 15.02
N PRO A 129 -10.39 3.62 16.09
CA PRO A 129 -11.84 3.34 16.17
C PRO A 129 -12.72 4.59 15.92
N GLY A 130 -12.24 5.75 16.38
CA GLY A 130 -12.89 7.05 16.14
C GLY A 130 -12.76 7.61 14.71
N GLU A 131 -12.06 6.93 13.80
CA GLU A 131 -12.05 7.20 12.35
C GLU A 131 -13.10 6.31 11.66
N SER A 132 -13.13 5.01 11.98
CA SER A 132 -14.02 4.00 11.40
C SER A 132 -15.51 4.17 11.77
N GLN A 133 -15.83 4.92 12.82
CA GLN A 133 -17.21 5.18 13.26
C GLN A 133 -17.83 6.47 12.69
N THR A 134 -17.12 7.24 11.85
CA THR A 134 -17.60 8.55 11.38
C THR A 134 -18.40 8.42 10.08
N LYS A 135 -19.56 9.09 9.99
CA LYS A 135 -20.40 9.06 8.78
C LYS A 135 -19.78 9.85 7.61
N PRO A 136 -20.01 9.44 6.34
CA PRO A 136 -19.48 10.13 5.17
C PRO A 136 -19.95 11.57 4.98
N THR A 137 -18.98 12.48 4.87
CA THR A 137 -19.19 13.91 4.56
C THR A 137 -19.10 14.17 3.04
N GLY A 138 -19.85 13.41 2.23
CA GLY A 138 -20.33 13.75 0.88
C GLY A 138 -19.38 14.25 -0.25
N LYS A 139 -18.10 14.57 -0.02
CA LYS A 139 -17.21 15.16 -1.04
C LYS A 139 -16.35 14.08 -1.73
N PRO A 140 -16.33 14.02 -3.08
CA PRO A 140 -15.46 13.10 -3.82
C PRO A 140 -13.97 13.29 -3.47
N ALA A 141 -13.25 12.18 -3.32
CA ALA A 141 -11.81 12.16 -3.09
C ALA A 141 -11.07 12.27 -4.43
N VAL A 142 -10.58 13.47 -4.76
CA VAL A 142 -9.65 13.68 -5.89
C VAL A 142 -8.22 13.81 -5.39
N HIS A 143 -7.25 13.41 -6.21
CA HIS A 143 -5.82 13.56 -5.92
C HIS A 143 -5.49 15.04 -5.63
N ALA A 144 -4.61 15.30 -4.66
CA ALA A 144 -4.03 16.63 -4.49
C ALA A 144 -2.99 16.83 -5.60
N GLU A 145 -3.19 17.84 -6.44
CA GLU A 145 -2.26 18.28 -7.49
C GLU A 145 -0.95 18.84 -6.92
#